data_AF-A0A3B8JNJ8-F1
#
_entry.id   AF-A0A3B8JNJ8-F1
#
_cell.length_a   1.000
_cell.length_b   1.000
_cell.length_c   1.000
_cell.angle_alpha   90.00
_cell.angle_beta   90.00
_cell.angle_gamma   90.00
#
_symmetry.space_group_name_H-M   'P 1'
#
loop_
_entity.id
_entity.type
_entity.pdbx_description
1 polymer ?
#
loop_
_entity_poly.entity_id
_entity_poly.type
_entity_poly.pdbx_seq_one_letter_code
_entity_poly.pdbx_strand_id
1 'polypeptide(L)'
;MSLSNSEKKFTNLKPTSSAPVSREELREFDLNNQLIKLALPLAQAWKDNHPEAQPASEEDLDDCVLAVAIEMAVAGEAVGGPMGALIAAGGGVAAASVACRRVL
;
A
#
# COMPACT_ATOMS: atom_id res chain seq x y z
N MET A 1 12.09 36.77 -40.83
CA MET A 1 12.34 35.45 -40.22
C MET A 1 11.08 35.08 -39.45
N SER A 2 10.32 34.11 -39.97
CA SER A 2 8.99 33.76 -39.45
C SER A 2 9.14 32.61 -38.46
N LEU A 3 8.69 32.79 -37.22
CA LEU A 3 8.68 31.75 -36.18
C LEU A 3 7.45 30.86 -36.41
N SER A 4 7.68 29.63 -36.87
CA SER A 4 6.63 28.64 -37.06
C SER A 4 6.08 28.16 -35.71
N ASN A 5 4.81 28.48 -35.45
CA ASN A 5 4.00 27.86 -34.41
C ASN A 5 3.87 26.35 -34.69
N SER A 6 4.45 25.52 -33.82
CA SER A 6 4.18 24.08 -33.78
C SER A 6 3.17 23.80 -32.66
N GLU A 7 1.91 24.08 -32.93
CA GLU A 7 0.79 23.53 -32.15
C GLU A 7 0.73 22.03 -32.44
N LYS A 8 1.43 21.23 -31.63
CA LYS A 8 1.26 19.79 -31.62
C LYS A 8 -0.12 19.46 -31.05
N LYS A 9 -1.04 19.34 -31.98
CA LYS A 9 -2.41 18.83 -31.85
C LYS A 9 -2.46 17.49 -31.12
N PHE A 10 -2.64 17.50 -29.80
CA PHE A 10 -3.08 16.31 -29.04
C PHE A 10 -4.60 16.15 -29.16
N THR A 11 -5.10 15.88 -30.37
CA THR A 11 -6.49 15.44 -30.56
C THR A 11 -6.46 13.99 -31.03
N ASN A 12 -6.38 13.04 -30.10
CA ASN A 12 -6.85 11.65 -30.28
C ASN A 12 -6.62 10.77 -29.04
N LEU A 13 -6.67 11.33 -27.81
CA LEU A 13 -7.02 10.49 -26.67
C LEU A 13 -8.54 10.39 -26.69
N LYS A 14 -9.07 9.27 -27.22
CA LYS A 14 -10.44 8.86 -26.90
C LYS A 14 -10.53 8.94 -25.38
N PRO A 15 -11.46 9.72 -24.79
CA PRO A 15 -11.72 9.63 -23.37
C PRO A 15 -12.10 8.18 -23.14
N THR A 16 -11.22 7.39 -22.53
CA THR A 16 -11.61 6.10 -21.98
C THR A 16 -12.73 6.47 -21.03
N SER A 17 -13.95 6.07 -21.35
CA SER A 17 -15.10 6.24 -20.47
C SER A 17 -14.65 5.76 -19.10
N SER A 18 -14.47 6.71 -18.17
CA SER A 18 -14.15 6.38 -16.79
C SER A 18 -15.40 5.71 -16.25
N ALA A 19 -15.37 4.38 -16.16
CA ALA A 19 -16.41 3.67 -15.43
C ALA A 19 -16.50 4.31 -14.04
N PRO A 20 -17.71 4.63 -13.54
CA PRO A 20 -17.85 5.14 -12.20
C PRO A 20 -17.29 4.09 -11.23
N VAL A 21 -16.37 4.51 -10.36
CA VAL A 21 -15.84 3.66 -9.28
C VAL A 21 -17.02 3.23 -8.41
N SER A 22 -17.16 1.93 -8.20
CA SER A 22 -18.22 1.36 -7.36
C SER A 22 -18.04 1.75 -5.89
N ARG A 23 -19.12 1.67 -5.12
CA ARG A 23 -19.07 2.00 -3.68
C ARG A 23 -18.19 1.00 -2.93
N GLU A 24 -18.12 -0.23 -3.41
CA GLU A 24 -17.33 -1.33 -2.87
C GLU A 24 -15.83 -1.07 -3.07
N GLU A 25 -15.40 -0.69 -4.27
CA GLU A 25 -14.01 -0.32 -4.57
C GLU A 25 -13.55 0.88 -3.71
N LEU A 26 -14.42 1.86 -3.50
CA LEU A 26 -14.11 3.00 -2.60
C LEU A 26 -13.92 2.56 -1.15
N ARG A 27 -14.71 1.60 -0.66
CA ARG A 27 -14.57 1.08 0.70
C ARG A 27 -13.30 0.26 0.86
N GLU A 28 -12.96 -0.56 -0.13
CA GLU A 28 -11.73 -1.34 -0.12
C GLU A 28 -10.50 -0.44 -0.14
N PHE A 29 -10.53 0.63 -0.95
CA PHE A 29 -9.48 1.64 -0.97
C PHE A 29 -9.33 2.35 0.39
N ASP A 30 -10.43 2.76 1.01
CA ASP A 30 -10.39 3.40 2.33
C ASP A 30 -9.85 2.45 3.41
N LEU A 31 -10.30 1.19 3.39
CA LEU A 31 -9.80 0.17 4.29
C LEU A 31 -8.29 -0.04 4.13
N ASN A 32 -7.80 -0.21 2.91
CA ASN A 32 -6.37 -0.36 2.65
C ASN A 32 -5.57 0.85 3.13
N ASN A 33 -6.07 2.07 2.95
CA ASN A 33 -5.42 3.26 3.47
C ASN A 33 -5.36 3.30 5.00
N GLN A 34 -6.42 2.83 5.68
CA GLN A 34 -6.42 2.70 7.14
C GLN A 34 -5.41 1.64 7.60
N LEU A 35 -5.37 0.49 6.93
CA LEU A 35 -4.40 -0.58 7.22
C LEU A 35 -2.96 -0.11 6.99
N ILE A 36 -2.68 0.68 5.96
CA ILE A 36 -1.33 1.24 5.72
C ILE A 36 -0.92 2.18 6.87
N LYS A 37 -1.84 3.00 7.38
CA LYS A 37 -1.56 3.88 8.52
C LYS A 37 -1.19 3.09 9.78
N LEU A 38 -1.81 1.92 9.97
CA LEU A 38 -1.48 1.00 11.08
C LEU A 38 -0.16 0.25 10.83
N ALA A 39 0.13 -0.12 9.58
CA ALA A 39 1.34 -0.85 9.20
C ALA A 39 2.61 0.00 9.26
N LEU A 40 2.52 1.31 8.98
CA LEU A 40 3.67 2.23 8.98
C LEU A 40 4.49 2.24 10.27
N PRO A 41 3.91 2.44 11.48
CA PRO A 41 4.69 2.41 12.71
C PRO A 41 5.30 1.03 12.99
N LEU A 42 4.65 -0.05 12.59
CA LEU A 42 5.20 -1.42 12.73
C LEU A 42 6.40 -1.62 11.80
N ALA A 43 6.31 -1.17 10.55
CA ALA A 43 7.41 -1.21 9.59
C ALA A 43 8.60 -0.35 10.07
N GLN A 44 8.32 0.85 10.62
CA GLN A 44 9.37 1.69 11.18
C GLN A 44 10.04 1.03 12.39
N ALA A 45 9.26 0.44 13.30
CA ALA A 45 9.80 -0.30 14.44
C ALA A 45 10.65 -1.51 14.00
N TRP A 46 10.23 -2.21 12.95
CA TRP A 46 11.03 -3.28 12.35
C TRP A 46 12.36 -2.73 11.82
N LYS A 47 12.34 -1.63 11.06
CA LYS A 47 13.56 -1.00 10.53
C LYS A 47 14.51 -0.53 11.64
N ASP A 48 13.96 0.06 12.70
CA ASP A 48 14.75 0.54 13.84
C ASP A 48 15.43 -0.62 14.59
N ASN A 49 14.82 -1.82 14.58
CA ASN A 49 15.37 -3.03 15.17
C ASN A 49 16.32 -3.82 14.23
N HIS A 50 16.34 -3.51 12.93
CA HIS A 50 17.20 -4.11 11.91
C HIS A 50 17.99 -3.02 11.18
N PRO A 51 18.93 -2.34 11.86
CA PRO A 51 19.67 -1.22 11.28
C PRO A 51 20.48 -1.62 10.03
N GLU A 52 20.88 -2.89 9.94
CA GLU A 52 21.62 -3.49 8.82
C GLU A 52 20.79 -3.74 7.56
N ALA A 53 19.45 -3.74 7.68
CA ALA A 53 18.56 -4.02 6.55
C ALA A 53 18.82 -3.05 5.39
N GLN A 54 19.01 -3.57 4.19
CA GLN A 54 19.44 -2.77 3.05
C GLN A 54 18.25 -2.23 2.26
N PRO A 55 18.29 -0.95 1.85
CA PRO A 55 17.37 -0.42 0.85
C PRO A 55 17.43 -1.27 -0.42
N ALA A 56 16.26 -1.63 -0.96
CA ALA A 56 16.08 -2.45 -2.17
C ALA A 56 16.57 -3.92 -2.10
N SER A 57 16.93 -4.43 -0.92
CA SER A 57 17.08 -5.87 -0.71
C SER A 57 15.70 -6.53 -0.69
N GLU A 58 15.49 -7.51 -1.57
CA GLU A 58 14.21 -8.26 -1.59
C GLU A 58 14.04 -9.12 -0.34
N GLU A 59 15.13 -9.68 0.20
CA GLU A 59 15.10 -10.49 1.42
C GLU A 59 14.69 -9.64 2.65
N ASP A 60 15.34 -8.49 2.84
CA ASP A 60 14.99 -7.57 3.94
C ASP A 60 13.55 -7.04 3.81
N LEU A 61 13.11 -6.83 2.57
CA LEU A 61 11.74 -6.42 2.31
C LEU A 61 10.75 -7.52 2.68
N ASP A 62 10.97 -8.76 2.24
CA ASP A 62 10.09 -9.88 2.52
C ASP A 62 10.01 -10.16 4.03
N ASP A 63 11.14 -10.09 4.75
CA ASP A 63 11.19 -10.24 6.21
C ASP A 63 10.42 -9.14 6.94
N CYS A 64 10.58 -7.88 6.53
CA CYS A 64 9.79 -6.78 7.06
C CYS A 64 8.29 -7.01 6.84
N VAL A 65 7.90 -7.39 5.61
CA VAL A 65 6.49 -7.59 5.25
C VAL A 65 5.88 -8.72 6.07
N LEU A 66 6.60 -9.83 6.22
CA LEU A 66 6.16 -10.95 7.02
C LEU A 66 5.96 -10.54 8.49
N ALA A 67 6.96 -9.90 9.08
CA ALA A 67 6.90 -9.47 10.48
C ALA A 67 5.73 -8.50 10.73
N VAL A 68 5.57 -7.48 9.89
CA VAL A 68 4.49 -6.49 10.02
C VAL A 68 3.12 -7.14 9.79
N ALA A 69 2.99 -8.06 8.83
CA ALA A 69 1.75 -8.77 8.58
C ALA A 69 1.33 -9.65 9.77
N ILE A 70 2.28 -10.31 10.44
CA ILE A 70 2.02 -11.10 11.65
C ILE A 70 1.49 -10.21 12.78
N GLU A 71 2.16 -9.08 13.06
CA GLU A 71 1.71 -8.14 14.09
C GLU A 71 0.32 -7.58 13.80
N MET A 72 0.04 -7.27 12.53
CA MET A 72 -1.30 -6.87 12.11
C MET A 72 -2.33 -7.98 12.33
N ALA A 73 -2.00 -9.23 11.99
CA ALA A 73 -2.89 -10.37 12.17
C ALA A 73 -3.23 -10.59 13.66
N VAL A 74 -2.23 -10.52 14.55
CA VAL A 74 -2.41 -10.58 16.01
C VAL A 74 -3.32 -9.46 16.52
N ALA A 75 -3.11 -8.24 16.04
CA ALA A 75 -4.01 -7.12 16.36
C ALA A 75 -5.44 -7.36 15.82
N GLY A 76 -5.58 -8.00 14.66
CA GLY A 76 -6.86 -8.42 14.08
C GLY A 76 -7.65 -9.35 14.99
N GLU A 77 -7.00 -10.34 15.60
CA GLU A 77 -7.63 -11.23 16.58
C GLU A 77 -8.19 -10.44 17.78
N ALA A 78 -7.45 -9.44 18.25
CA ALA A 78 -7.87 -8.58 19.36
C ALA A 78 -9.02 -7.62 19.00
N VAL A 79 -9.08 -7.14 17.75
CA VAL A 79 -10.19 -6.30 17.25
C VAL A 79 -11.50 -7.09 17.19
N GLY A 80 -11.43 -8.38 16.80
CA GLY A 80 -12.59 -9.24 16.66
C GLY A 80 -13.57 -8.82 15.56
N GLY A 81 -14.67 -9.57 15.43
CA GLY A 81 -15.69 -9.32 14.41
C GLY A 81 -15.20 -9.51 12.96
N PRO A 82 -15.99 -9.08 11.96
CA PRO A 82 -15.67 -9.30 10.54
C PRO A 82 -14.35 -8.64 10.10
N MET A 83 -14.06 -7.45 10.63
CA MET A 83 -12.83 -6.73 10.32
C MET A 83 -11.60 -7.40 10.95
N GLY A 84 -11.69 -7.81 12.22
CA GLY A 84 -10.61 -8.55 12.87
C GLY A 84 -10.30 -9.86 12.16
N ALA A 85 -11.35 -10.60 11.74
CA ALA A 85 -11.19 -11.83 10.97
C ALA A 85 -10.50 -11.61 9.61
N LEU A 86 -10.85 -10.53 8.90
CA LEU A 86 -10.22 -10.19 7.62
C LEU A 86 -8.72 -9.87 7.80
N ILE A 87 -8.37 -9.12 8.83
CA ILE A 87 -6.97 -8.79 9.13
C ILE A 87 -6.20 -10.04 9.55
N ALA A 88 -6.77 -10.85 10.46
CA ALA A 88 -6.17 -12.10 10.93
C ALA A 88 -5.95 -13.12 9.79
N ALA A 89 -6.83 -13.13 8.79
CA ALA A 89 -6.68 -13.96 7.58
C ALA A 89 -5.65 -13.41 6.56
N GLY A 90 -4.92 -12.34 6.88
CA GLY A 90 -3.88 -11.77 6.03
C GLY A 90 -4.31 -10.56 5.20
N GLY A 91 -5.48 -9.96 5.47
CA GLY A 91 -5.94 -8.74 4.79
C GLY A 91 -4.99 -7.54 4.95
N GLY A 92 -4.07 -7.60 5.92
CA GLY A 92 -3.03 -6.57 6.14
C GLY A 92 -1.79 -6.69 5.24
N VAL A 93 -1.59 -7.78 4.50
CA VAL A 93 -0.32 -8.06 3.80
C VAL A 93 0.02 -6.99 2.75
N ALA A 94 -0.96 -6.55 1.96
CA ALA A 94 -0.73 -5.48 0.98
C ALA A 94 -0.34 -4.16 1.65
N ALA A 95 -0.95 -3.84 2.78
CA ALA A 95 -0.62 -2.66 3.57
C ALA A 95 0.78 -2.76 4.19
N ALA A 96 1.16 -3.92 4.72
CA ALA A 96 2.50 -4.23 5.21
C ALA A 96 3.55 -4.06 4.10
N SER A 97 3.28 -4.60 2.90
CA SER A 97 4.14 -4.42 1.72
C SER A 97 4.38 -2.95 1.38
N VAL A 98 3.32 -2.16 1.33
CA VAL A 98 3.42 -0.71 1.06
C VAL A 98 4.17 0.01 2.18
N ALA A 99 3.96 -0.35 3.44
CA ALA A 99 4.62 0.27 4.58
C ALA A 99 6.12 -0.04 4.62
N CYS A 100 6.52 -1.31 4.45
CA CYS A 100 7.92 -1.73 4.44
C CYS A 100 8.71 -1.09 3.30
N ARG A 101 8.12 -1.00 2.09
CA ARG A 101 8.74 -0.28 0.95
C ARG A 101 8.94 1.22 1.16
N ARG A 102 8.31 1.83 2.17
CA ARG A 102 8.47 3.26 2.47
C ARG A 102 9.59 3.54 3.47
N VAL A 103 9.95 2.55 4.29
CA VAL A 103 10.95 2.71 5.38
C VAL A 103 12.29 2.07 5.05
N LEU A 104 12.30 1.13 4.10
CA LEU A 104 13.50 0.56 3.47
C LEU A 104 13.83 1.32 2.19
#